data_AF-A0A9E5I4K9-F1
#
_entry.id   AF-A0A9E5I4K9-F1
#
_cell.length_a   1.000
_cell.length_b   1.000
_cell.length_c   1.000
_cell.angle_alpha   90.00
_cell.angle_beta   90.00
_cell.angle_gamma   90.00
#
_symmetry.space_group_name_H-M   'P 1'
#
loop_
_entity.id
_entity.type
_entity.pdbx_description
1 polymer ?
#
loop_
_entity_poly.entity_id
_entity_poly.type
_entity_poly.pdbx_seq_one_letter_code
_entity_poly.pdbx_strand_id
1 'polypeptide(L)'
;SLAIAIVGIGIWPMLWQLFAVSPSAQELALQAWAQTPPMHRYIAWNSLQFMGVNFWAYAWPVWPLALVSLAHWVRHEDAGAWRAPHLCIPLGLLLAGLVYVLFRVNANEHDLIILIPPMAILAAFSLPILRRSVISFIDWFAMLSFTIIAVAIWLIWFAKTTGIPASTANNVARYIPGFEVQFSWITLVIALGITFLWLWVVQWRTSRAPKVIWRCLIISASGTTLMWVLLMTLWLPTINYAKTYRFVAERLVQAAPANATCIDTSNLGPAQLASFSYFTRLPLADNPTCPYVLTHNASTASAFSALHDKKLKLLWEDRRAADRDERLRLYEVIPE
;
A
#
# COMPACT_ATOMS: atom_id res chain seq x y z
N SER A 1 -7.35 -7.97 -31.45
CA SER A 1 -7.03 -6.79 -30.61
C SER A 1 -8.26 -5.92 -30.36
N LEU A 2 -8.99 -5.46 -31.40
CA LEU A 2 -10.19 -4.62 -31.22
C LEU A 2 -11.30 -5.29 -30.39
N ALA A 3 -11.62 -6.56 -30.68
CA ALA A 3 -12.64 -7.30 -29.91
C ALA A 3 -12.30 -7.43 -28.42
N ILE A 4 -11.03 -7.65 -28.09
CA ILE A 4 -10.57 -7.73 -26.69
C ILE A 4 -10.68 -6.36 -26.01
N ALA A 5 -10.34 -5.27 -26.73
CA ALA A 5 -10.50 -3.91 -26.22
C ALA A 5 -11.98 -3.55 -26.02
N ILE A 6 -12.86 -3.90 -26.96
CA ILE A 6 -14.30 -3.67 -26.86
C ILE A 6 -14.89 -4.46 -25.69
N VAL A 7 -14.50 -5.73 -25.53
CA VAL A 7 -14.94 -6.54 -24.38
C VAL A 7 -14.41 -5.93 -23.07
N GLY A 8 -13.13 -5.55 -23.01
CA GLY A 8 -12.54 -4.92 -21.83
C GLY A 8 -13.22 -3.61 -21.43
N ILE A 9 -13.48 -2.72 -22.39
CA ILE A 9 -14.13 -1.43 -22.18
C ILE A 9 -15.65 -1.60 -21.97
N GLY A 10 -16.26 -2.66 -22.50
CA GLY A 10 -17.69 -2.92 -22.36
C GLY A 10 -18.07 -3.59 -21.03
N ILE A 11 -17.13 -4.27 -20.37
CA ILE A 11 -17.40 -5.00 -19.11
C ILE A 11 -17.87 -4.04 -18.00
N TRP A 12 -17.23 -2.88 -17.82
CA TRP A 12 -17.54 -2.02 -16.69
C TRP A 12 -18.96 -1.39 -16.73
N PRO A 13 -19.49 -0.83 -17.85
CA PRO A 13 -20.87 -0.35 -17.90
C PRO A 13 -21.87 -1.50 -17.83
N MET A 14 -21.54 -2.68 -18.36
CA MET A 14 -22.37 -3.86 -18.22
C MET A 14 -22.53 -4.26 -16.75
N LEU A 15 -21.44 -4.22 -15.97
CA LEU A 15 -21.48 -4.49 -14.54
C LEU A 15 -22.30 -3.43 -13.78
N TRP A 16 -22.23 -2.16 -14.17
CA TRP A 16 -23.05 -1.11 -13.55
C TRP A 16 -24.55 -1.36 -13.71
N GLN A 17 -24.96 -1.86 -14.89
CA GLN A 17 -26.33 -2.28 -15.13
C GLN A 17 -26.69 -3.53 -14.31
N LEU A 18 -25.79 -4.51 -14.27
CA LEU A 18 -26.00 -5.78 -13.56
C LEU A 18 -26.15 -5.59 -12.05
N PHE A 19 -25.45 -4.61 -11.47
CA PHE A 19 -25.53 -4.26 -10.05
C PHE A 19 -26.46 -3.06 -9.74
N ALA A 20 -27.24 -2.59 -10.71
CA ALA A 20 -28.19 -1.49 -10.55
C ALA A 20 -27.60 -0.24 -9.85
N VAL A 21 -26.39 0.16 -10.25
CA VAL A 21 -25.72 1.36 -9.69
C VAL A 21 -26.54 2.61 -10.01
N SER A 22 -26.77 3.49 -9.03
CA SER A 22 -27.58 4.69 -9.23
C SER A 22 -26.95 5.62 -10.30
N PRO A 23 -27.76 6.36 -11.08
CA PRO A 23 -27.24 7.28 -12.11
C PRO A 23 -26.27 8.32 -11.55
N SER A 24 -26.55 8.83 -10.34
CA SER A 24 -25.66 9.77 -9.65
C SER A 24 -24.30 9.18 -9.30
N ALA A 25 -24.26 7.90 -8.89
CA ALA A 25 -23.01 7.22 -8.60
C ALA A 25 -22.21 6.90 -9.87
N GLN A 26 -22.90 6.58 -10.97
CA GLN A 26 -22.26 6.39 -12.28
C GLN A 26 -21.61 7.69 -12.77
N GLU A 27 -22.33 8.82 -12.65
CA GLU A 27 -21.82 10.13 -13.03
C GLU A 27 -20.62 10.53 -12.15
N LEU A 28 -20.72 10.35 -10.83
CA LEU A 28 -19.61 10.62 -9.92
C LEU A 28 -18.39 9.74 -10.25
N ALA A 29 -18.59 8.46 -10.56
CA ALA A 29 -17.51 7.56 -10.94
C ALA A 29 -16.86 7.95 -12.28
N LEU A 30 -17.66 8.36 -13.26
CA LEU A 30 -17.18 8.88 -14.55
C LEU A 30 -16.38 10.18 -14.36
N GLN A 31 -16.90 11.11 -13.57
CA GLN A 31 -16.22 12.36 -13.24
C GLN A 31 -14.90 12.08 -12.51
N ALA A 32 -14.90 11.19 -11.51
CA ALA A 32 -13.70 10.79 -10.78
C ALA A 32 -12.67 10.11 -11.69
N TRP A 33 -13.10 9.27 -12.64
CA TRP A 33 -12.21 8.65 -13.62
C TRP A 33 -11.64 9.67 -14.63
N ALA A 34 -12.47 10.60 -15.09
CA ALA A 34 -12.08 11.64 -16.03
C ALA A 34 -11.17 12.70 -15.40
N GLN A 35 -11.21 12.85 -14.07
CA GLN A 35 -10.31 13.73 -13.35
C GLN A 35 -8.87 13.19 -13.40
N THR A 36 -8.09 13.74 -14.31
CA THR A 36 -6.64 13.53 -14.33
C THR A 36 -6.04 14.25 -13.13
N PRO A 37 -5.19 13.56 -12.32
CA PRO A 37 -4.44 14.21 -11.25
C PRO A 37 -3.69 15.44 -11.78
N PRO A 38 -3.60 16.52 -10.99
CA PRO A 38 -2.92 17.73 -11.43
C PRO A 38 -1.46 17.42 -11.77
N MET A 39 -1.02 17.91 -12.93
CA MET A 39 0.34 17.75 -13.45
C MET A 39 1.00 19.11 -13.62
N HIS A 40 2.29 19.18 -13.29
CA HIS A 40 3.13 20.31 -13.61
C HIS A 40 3.40 20.37 -15.11
N ARG A 41 3.66 21.56 -15.64
CA ARG A 41 4.14 21.75 -17.02
C ARG A 41 5.62 21.38 -17.19
N TYR A 42 6.35 21.29 -16.08
CA TYR A 42 7.78 21.02 -16.00
C TYR A 42 8.05 19.90 -14.99
N ILE A 43 9.25 19.33 -15.02
CA ILE A 43 9.68 18.34 -14.04
C ILE A 43 9.77 19.02 -12.66
N ALA A 44 8.95 18.58 -11.72
CA ALA A 44 8.92 19.16 -10.38
C ALA A 44 10.06 18.60 -9.52
N TRP A 45 10.75 19.49 -8.78
CA TRP A 45 11.80 19.08 -7.86
C TRP A 45 11.29 18.12 -6.78
N ASN A 46 10.09 18.37 -6.26
CA ASN A 46 9.43 17.52 -5.26
C ASN A 46 9.21 16.09 -5.80
N SER A 47 8.79 15.95 -7.05
CA SER A 47 8.57 14.64 -7.70
C SER A 47 9.89 13.92 -7.95
N LEU A 48 10.95 14.66 -8.27
CA LEU A 48 12.30 14.10 -8.45
C LEU A 48 12.90 13.64 -7.12
N GLN A 49 12.73 14.42 -6.05
CA GLN A 49 13.10 14.03 -4.69
C GLN A 49 12.30 12.80 -4.23
N PHE A 50 10.98 12.80 -4.44
CA PHE A 50 10.11 11.67 -4.16
C PHE A 50 10.60 10.40 -4.87
N MET A 51 10.88 10.49 -6.17
CA MET A 51 11.37 9.36 -6.95
C MET A 51 12.75 8.92 -6.46
N GLY A 52 13.69 9.84 -6.21
CA GLY A 52 15.02 9.53 -5.71
C GLY A 52 15.01 8.79 -4.36
N VAL A 53 14.08 9.14 -3.47
CA VAL A 53 13.95 8.52 -2.15
C VAL A 53 13.17 7.20 -2.20
N ASN A 54 12.09 7.11 -2.98
CA ASN A 54 11.15 6.00 -2.89
C ASN A 54 11.36 4.92 -3.97
N PHE A 55 11.71 5.31 -5.20
CA PHE A 55 11.74 4.39 -6.34
C PHE A 55 12.68 3.21 -6.13
N TRP A 56 13.89 3.46 -5.65
CA TRP A 56 14.94 2.43 -5.55
C TRP A 56 14.55 1.31 -4.58
N ALA A 57 13.84 1.63 -3.49
CA ALA A 57 13.36 0.66 -2.51
C ALA A 57 12.05 0.00 -3.00
N TYR A 58 11.14 0.80 -3.57
CA TYR A 58 9.84 0.34 -4.03
C TYR A 58 9.96 -0.70 -5.15
N ALA A 59 10.83 -0.45 -6.13
CA ALA A 59 11.04 -1.34 -7.27
C ALA A 59 12.11 -2.41 -7.02
N TRP A 60 12.68 -2.50 -5.81
CA TRP A 60 13.66 -3.52 -5.49
C TRP A 60 13.00 -4.91 -5.38
N PRO A 61 13.59 -6.00 -5.91
CA PRO A 61 14.83 -6.11 -6.69
C PRO A 61 14.57 -6.13 -8.21
N VAL A 62 13.43 -5.63 -8.68
CA VAL A 62 13.02 -5.68 -10.08
C VAL A 62 13.82 -4.70 -10.93
N TRP A 63 14.06 -3.47 -10.45
CA TRP A 63 14.78 -2.45 -11.24
C TRP A 63 16.24 -2.83 -11.58
N PRO A 64 17.07 -3.42 -10.68
CA PRO A 64 18.41 -3.84 -11.04
C PRO A 64 18.38 -4.97 -12.07
N LEU A 65 17.45 -5.91 -11.95
CA LEU A 65 17.28 -7.00 -12.90
C LEU A 65 16.85 -6.49 -14.29
N ALA A 66 15.94 -5.51 -14.33
CA ALA A 66 15.55 -4.84 -15.57
C ALA A 66 16.72 -4.07 -16.21
N LEU A 67 17.58 -3.43 -15.41
CA LEU A 67 18.79 -2.79 -15.93
C LEU A 67 19.82 -3.80 -16.44
N VAL A 68 19.98 -4.95 -15.78
CA VAL A 68 20.89 -6.02 -16.25
C VAL A 68 20.44 -6.57 -17.60
N SER A 69 19.14 -6.81 -17.79
CA SER A 69 18.64 -7.24 -19.10
C SER A 69 18.87 -6.16 -20.15
N LEU A 70 18.45 -4.91 -19.89
CA LEU A 70 18.70 -3.80 -20.81
C LEU A 70 20.19 -3.69 -21.17
N ALA A 71 21.10 -3.64 -20.18
CA ALA A 71 22.54 -3.51 -20.40
C ALA A 71 23.16 -4.67 -21.19
N HIS A 72 22.66 -5.90 -21.01
CA HIS A 72 23.13 -7.04 -21.79
C HIS A 72 22.72 -6.93 -23.25
N TRP A 73 21.45 -6.60 -23.51
CA TRP A 73 20.89 -6.45 -24.86
C TRP A 73 21.38 -5.18 -25.58
N VAL A 74 21.79 -4.15 -24.82
CA VAL A 74 22.52 -2.98 -25.35
C VAL A 74 23.83 -3.38 -26.01
N ARG A 75 24.58 -4.25 -25.34
CA ARG A 75 25.98 -4.56 -25.66
C ARG A 75 26.15 -5.68 -26.69
N HIS A 76 25.14 -6.52 -26.88
CA HIS A 76 25.18 -7.60 -27.86
C HIS A 76 24.51 -7.09 -29.15
N GLU A 77 25.34 -6.54 -30.04
CA GLU A 77 24.99 -5.77 -31.23
C GLU A 77 24.53 -6.61 -32.44
N ASP A 78 23.83 -7.73 -32.24
CA ASP A 78 23.27 -8.49 -33.37
C ASP A 78 22.04 -7.74 -33.95
N ALA A 79 22.36 -6.71 -34.74
CA ALA A 79 21.66 -5.93 -35.78
C ALA A 79 20.16 -5.58 -35.65
N GLY A 80 19.51 -5.78 -34.51
CA GLY A 80 18.09 -5.43 -34.36
C GLY A 80 17.47 -5.68 -32.99
N ALA A 81 18.25 -6.18 -32.02
CA ALA A 81 17.75 -6.57 -30.70
C ALA A 81 16.99 -5.46 -29.95
N TRP A 82 17.43 -4.20 -30.07
CA TRP A 82 16.74 -3.06 -29.47
C TRP A 82 15.35 -2.80 -30.02
N ARG A 83 15.13 -3.10 -31.30
CA ARG A 83 13.84 -2.95 -31.98
C ARG A 83 12.93 -4.14 -31.73
N ALA A 84 13.40 -5.15 -30.98
CA ALA A 84 12.58 -6.29 -30.66
C ALA A 84 11.37 -5.83 -29.82
N PRO A 85 10.13 -6.13 -30.25
CA PRO A 85 8.92 -5.61 -29.59
C PRO A 85 8.84 -5.94 -28.10
N HIS A 86 9.38 -7.09 -27.69
CA HIS A 86 9.38 -7.56 -26.31
C HIS A 86 10.29 -6.73 -25.37
N LEU A 87 11.23 -5.94 -25.90
CA LEU A 87 12.06 -5.01 -25.14
C LEU A 87 11.58 -3.57 -25.31
N CYS A 88 11.30 -3.17 -26.55
CA CYS A 88 10.89 -1.80 -26.89
C CYS A 88 9.55 -1.41 -26.24
N ILE A 89 8.55 -2.29 -26.25
CA ILE A 89 7.22 -1.97 -25.72
C ILE A 89 7.27 -1.78 -24.19
N PRO A 90 7.82 -2.72 -23.38
CA PRO A 90 7.93 -2.51 -21.94
C PRO A 90 8.82 -1.33 -21.58
N LEU A 91 9.92 -1.11 -22.31
CA LEU A 91 10.78 0.06 -22.09
C LEU A 91 10.04 1.37 -22.37
N GLY A 92 9.27 1.45 -23.46
CA GLY A 92 8.45 2.61 -23.78
C GLY A 92 7.40 2.89 -22.70
N LEU A 93 6.72 1.85 -22.20
CA LEU A 93 5.77 1.96 -21.09
C LEU A 93 6.45 2.40 -19.79
N LEU A 94 7.64 1.88 -19.50
CA LEU A 94 8.43 2.30 -18.33
C LEU A 94 8.82 3.77 -18.42
N LEU A 95 9.32 4.21 -19.57
CA LEU A 95 9.70 5.62 -19.80
C LEU A 95 8.49 6.54 -19.72
N ALA A 96 7.36 6.15 -20.33
CA ALA A 96 6.12 6.91 -20.23
C ALA A 96 5.62 7.02 -18.77
N GLY A 97 5.70 5.93 -18.00
CA GLY A 97 5.38 5.93 -16.58
C GLY A 97 6.32 6.80 -15.75
N LEU A 98 7.63 6.78 -16.02
CA LEU A 98 8.59 7.65 -15.34
C LEU A 98 8.31 9.13 -15.62
N VAL A 99 8.05 9.47 -16.88
CA VAL A 99 7.63 10.83 -17.27
C VAL A 99 6.33 11.20 -16.56
N TYR A 100 5.35 10.30 -16.51
CA TYR A 100 4.11 10.54 -15.79
C TYR A 100 4.35 10.89 -14.32
N VAL A 101 5.16 10.11 -13.59
CA VAL A 101 5.47 10.36 -12.17
C VAL A 101 6.22 11.69 -11.98
N LEU A 102 7.19 12.00 -12.84
CA LEU A 102 7.99 13.24 -12.78
C LEU A 102 7.16 14.52 -12.93
N PHE A 103 6.05 14.44 -13.66
CA PHE A 103 5.17 15.57 -13.94
C PHE A 103 4.01 15.67 -12.93
N ARG A 104 3.86 14.75 -11.97
CA ARG A 104 2.81 14.85 -10.95
C ARG A 104 3.02 16.06 -10.03
N VAL A 105 1.92 16.70 -9.62
CA VAL A 105 1.97 17.75 -8.59
C VAL A 105 2.26 17.16 -7.22
N ASN A 106 1.49 16.14 -6.85
CA ASN A 106 1.69 15.34 -5.65
C ASN A 106 1.98 13.90 -6.10
N ALA A 107 3.27 13.59 -6.27
CA ALA A 107 3.72 12.24 -6.56
C ALA A 107 3.58 11.37 -5.30
N ASN A 108 2.89 10.25 -5.42
CA ASN A 108 2.60 9.33 -4.31
C ASN A 108 3.02 7.90 -4.65
N GLU A 109 3.06 7.02 -3.65
CA GLU A 109 3.45 5.61 -3.82
C GLU A 109 2.56 4.85 -4.82
N HIS A 110 1.27 5.20 -4.91
CA HIS A 110 0.35 4.65 -5.90
C HIS A 110 0.83 4.87 -7.34
N ASP A 111 1.52 5.96 -7.62
CA ASP A 111 2.00 6.29 -8.96
C ASP A 111 3.18 5.41 -9.37
N LEU A 112 3.90 4.82 -8.41
CA LEU A 112 5.01 3.89 -8.68
C LEU A 112 4.51 2.50 -9.10
N ILE A 113 3.27 2.13 -8.78
CA ILE A 113 2.67 0.83 -9.14
C ILE A 113 2.72 0.62 -10.66
N ILE A 114 2.48 1.68 -11.45
CA ILE A 114 2.45 1.59 -12.92
C ILE A 114 3.81 1.22 -13.53
N LEU A 115 4.90 1.45 -12.80
CA LEU A 115 6.26 1.16 -13.27
C LEU A 115 6.59 -0.33 -13.12
N ILE A 116 5.96 -1.03 -12.17
CA ILE A 116 6.32 -2.41 -11.83
C ILE A 116 6.05 -3.39 -12.98
N PRO A 117 4.87 -3.41 -13.64
CA PRO A 117 4.61 -4.35 -14.73
C PRO A 117 5.62 -4.30 -15.88
N PRO A 118 5.93 -3.13 -16.49
CA PRO A 118 6.93 -3.09 -17.56
C PRO A 118 8.33 -3.47 -17.06
N MET A 119 8.72 -3.07 -15.84
CA MET A 119 9.99 -3.51 -15.26
C MET A 119 10.05 -5.02 -15.02
N ALA A 120 8.95 -5.64 -14.59
CA ALA A 120 8.90 -7.09 -14.36
C ALA A 120 9.08 -7.87 -15.67
N ILE A 121 8.49 -7.38 -16.77
CA ILE A 121 8.70 -7.96 -18.10
C ILE A 121 10.18 -7.85 -18.50
N LEU A 122 10.77 -6.67 -18.36
CA LEU A 122 12.20 -6.46 -18.65
C LEU A 122 13.09 -7.34 -17.75
N ALA A 123 12.78 -7.44 -16.46
CA ALA A 123 13.51 -8.23 -15.49
C ALA A 123 13.45 -9.73 -15.77
N ALA A 124 12.33 -10.25 -16.29
CA ALA A 124 12.21 -11.66 -16.66
C ALA A 124 13.27 -12.10 -17.68
N PHE A 125 13.63 -11.21 -18.62
CA PHE A 125 14.68 -11.47 -19.61
C PHE A 125 16.10 -11.48 -19.02
N SER A 126 16.29 -11.05 -17.77
CA SER A 126 17.58 -11.19 -17.08
C SER A 126 17.84 -12.61 -16.58
N LEU A 127 16.80 -13.42 -16.36
CA LEU A 127 16.92 -14.74 -15.72
C LEU A 127 17.88 -15.70 -16.45
N PRO A 128 17.89 -15.80 -17.80
CA PRO A 128 18.85 -16.65 -18.52
C PRO A 128 20.29 -16.10 -18.52
N ILE A 129 20.45 -14.79 -18.28
CA ILE A 129 21.72 -14.06 -18.36
C ILE A 129 22.50 -14.13 -17.04
N LEU A 130 21.79 -14.29 -15.92
CA LEU A 130 22.39 -14.28 -14.59
C LEU A 130 23.35 -15.46 -14.39
N ARG A 131 24.51 -15.16 -13.78
CA ARG A 131 25.47 -16.18 -13.37
C ARG A 131 24.80 -17.13 -12.37
N ARG A 132 25.12 -18.43 -12.48
CA ARG A 132 24.59 -19.47 -11.58
C ARG A 132 24.83 -19.16 -10.10
N SER A 133 25.94 -18.52 -9.76
CA SER A 133 26.25 -18.09 -8.39
C SER A 133 25.27 -17.06 -7.87
N VAL A 134 24.89 -16.06 -8.69
CA VAL A 134 23.93 -15.01 -8.32
C VAL A 134 22.54 -15.60 -8.13
N ILE A 135 22.08 -16.45 -9.05
CA ILE A 135 20.78 -17.14 -8.92
C ILE A 135 20.76 -17.96 -7.63
N SER A 136 21.81 -18.74 -7.36
CA SER A 136 21.89 -19.54 -6.14
C SER A 136 21.96 -18.69 -4.86
N PHE A 137 22.60 -17.53 -4.89
CA PHE A 137 22.63 -16.61 -3.76
C PHE A 137 21.23 -16.06 -3.46
N ILE A 138 20.51 -15.59 -4.50
CA ILE A 138 19.14 -15.08 -4.34
C ILE A 138 18.21 -16.18 -3.81
N ASP A 139 18.31 -17.42 -4.32
CA ASP A 139 17.53 -18.57 -3.82
C ASP A 139 17.68 -18.76 -2.31
N TRP A 140 18.93 -18.83 -1.84
CA TRP A 140 19.24 -19.10 -0.42
C TRP A 140 18.85 -17.92 0.45
N PHE A 141 19.09 -16.69 -0.02
CA PHE A 141 18.66 -15.50 0.68
C PHE A 141 17.14 -15.45 0.83
N ALA A 142 16.38 -15.65 -0.24
CA ALA A 142 14.93 -15.71 -0.21
C ALA A 142 14.44 -16.80 0.74
N MET A 143 14.97 -18.02 0.63
CA MET A 143 14.57 -19.13 1.51
C MET A 143 14.82 -18.82 2.99
N LEU A 144 16.01 -18.35 3.35
CA LEU A 144 16.37 -18.06 4.74
C LEU A 144 15.53 -16.91 5.29
N SER A 145 15.44 -15.79 4.56
CA SER A 145 14.68 -14.61 4.97
C SER A 145 13.19 -14.94 5.17
N PHE A 146 12.52 -15.55 4.18
CA PHE A 146 11.10 -15.88 4.31
C PHE A 146 10.84 -16.91 5.42
N THR A 147 11.75 -17.86 5.65
CA THR A 147 11.62 -18.82 6.76
C THR A 147 11.78 -18.13 8.12
N ILE A 148 12.78 -17.25 8.29
CA ILE A 148 12.98 -16.49 9.52
C ILE A 148 11.76 -15.60 9.80
N ILE A 149 11.24 -14.90 8.78
CA ILE A 149 10.06 -14.05 8.91
C ILE A 149 8.83 -14.89 9.25
N ALA A 150 8.60 -16.03 8.58
CA ALA A 150 7.47 -16.92 8.88
C ALA A 150 7.53 -17.44 10.32
N VAL A 151 8.71 -17.85 10.80
CA VAL A 151 8.92 -18.26 12.19
C VAL A 151 8.63 -17.10 13.14
N ALA A 152 9.10 -15.88 12.86
CA ALA A 152 8.80 -14.70 13.68
C ALA A 152 7.28 -14.40 13.74
N ILE A 153 6.58 -14.48 12.61
CA ILE A 153 5.12 -14.31 12.54
C ILE A 153 4.41 -15.32 13.44
N TRP A 154 4.81 -16.60 13.36
CA TRP A 154 4.28 -17.66 14.21
C TRP A 154 4.59 -17.44 15.69
N LEU A 155 5.83 -17.10 16.04
CA LEU A 155 6.24 -16.86 17.42
C LEU A 155 5.47 -15.70 18.07
N ILE A 156 5.31 -14.59 17.35
CA ILE A 156 4.55 -13.43 17.84
C ILE A 156 3.06 -13.77 17.93
N TRP A 157 2.51 -14.49 16.95
CA TRP A 157 1.12 -14.93 16.99
C TRP A 157 0.85 -15.91 18.14
N PHE A 158 1.78 -16.84 18.40
CA PHE A 158 1.70 -17.78 19.50
C PHE A 158 1.81 -17.06 20.85
N ALA A 159 2.76 -16.13 20.97
CA ALA A 159 2.94 -15.34 22.19
C ALA A 159 1.73 -14.46 22.51
N LYS A 160 1.14 -13.80 21.50
CA LYS A 160 -0.05 -12.97 21.74
C LYS A 160 -1.30 -13.79 22.09
N THR A 161 -1.43 -15.01 21.55
CA THR A 161 -2.62 -15.86 21.77
C THR A 161 -2.56 -16.63 23.08
N THR A 162 -1.39 -17.14 23.45
CA THR A 162 -1.20 -17.98 24.64
C THR A 162 -0.60 -17.24 25.83
N GLY A 163 0.02 -16.08 25.61
CA GLY A 163 0.78 -15.35 26.61
C GLY A 163 2.23 -15.83 26.79
N ILE A 164 2.67 -16.86 26.06
CA ILE A 164 4.00 -17.48 26.23
C ILE A 164 4.81 -17.34 24.93
N PRO A 165 6.05 -16.81 24.93
CA PRO A 165 6.79 -16.26 26.07
C PRO A 165 6.25 -14.91 26.55
N ALA A 166 6.25 -14.71 27.88
CA ALA A 166 5.70 -13.50 28.50
C ALA A 166 6.39 -12.20 28.05
N SER A 167 7.69 -12.25 27.73
CA SER A 167 8.43 -11.08 27.23
C SER A 167 7.86 -10.58 25.90
N THR A 168 7.63 -11.48 24.94
CA THR A 168 7.05 -11.15 23.63
C THR A 168 5.60 -10.71 23.77
N ALA A 169 4.80 -11.39 24.59
CA ALA A 169 3.40 -11.03 24.84
C ALA A 169 3.27 -9.62 25.45
N ASN A 170 4.09 -9.30 26.46
CA ASN A 170 4.11 -7.98 27.10
C ASN A 170 4.58 -6.88 26.14
N ASN A 171 5.55 -7.17 25.28
CA ASN A 171 5.98 -6.23 24.25
C ASN A 171 4.85 -5.94 23.26
N VAL A 172 4.13 -6.97 22.79
CA VAL A 172 2.97 -6.79 21.89
C VAL A 172 1.88 -5.96 22.57
N ALA A 173 1.54 -6.27 23.83
CA ALA A 173 0.55 -5.50 24.60
C ALA A 173 0.97 -4.03 24.82
N ARG A 174 2.27 -3.75 24.92
CA ARG A 174 2.80 -2.38 25.02
C ARG A 174 2.65 -1.59 23.71
N TYR A 175 2.80 -2.23 22.55
CA TYR A 175 2.66 -1.59 21.25
C TYR A 175 1.20 -1.46 20.82
N ILE A 176 0.35 -2.41 21.21
CA ILE A 176 -1.05 -2.47 20.80
C ILE A 176 -1.92 -2.63 22.06
N PRO A 177 -2.06 -1.58 22.87
CA PRO A 177 -2.79 -1.66 24.12
C PRO A 177 -4.29 -1.83 23.86
N GLY A 178 -4.94 -2.70 24.63
CA GLY A 178 -6.39 -2.96 24.52
C GLY A 178 -6.80 -3.85 23.34
N PHE A 179 -5.85 -4.48 22.65
CA PHE A 179 -6.18 -5.48 21.63
C PHE A 179 -6.60 -6.80 22.27
N GLU A 180 -7.82 -7.23 21.96
CA GLU A 180 -8.32 -8.56 22.32
C GLU A 180 -8.02 -9.57 21.21
N VAL A 181 -7.56 -10.76 21.61
CA VAL A 181 -7.18 -11.81 20.68
C VAL A 181 -8.42 -12.43 20.05
N GLN A 182 -8.56 -12.28 18.74
CA GLN A 182 -9.58 -12.97 17.96
C GLN A 182 -8.98 -14.24 17.35
N PHE A 183 -9.46 -15.40 17.81
CA PHE A 183 -9.02 -16.71 17.32
C PHE A 183 -10.05 -17.30 16.35
N SER A 184 -9.59 -17.73 15.18
CA SER A 184 -10.41 -18.43 14.19
C SER A 184 -9.72 -19.71 13.76
N TRP A 185 -10.44 -20.84 13.86
CA TRP A 185 -9.94 -22.14 13.44
C TRP A 185 -9.66 -22.20 11.94
N ILE A 186 -10.49 -21.53 11.13
CA ILE A 186 -10.34 -21.53 9.68
C ILE A 186 -9.03 -20.84 9.28
N THR A 187 -8.73 -19.68 9.87
CA THR A 187 -7.48 -18.95 9.58
C THR A 187 -6.26 -19.74 10.06
N LEU A 188 -6.36 -20.46 11.18
CA LEU A 188 -5.30 -21.34 11.66
C LEU A 188 -5.02 -22.51 10.70
N VAL A 189 -6.06 -23.20 10.22
CA VAL A 189 -5.90 -24.32 9.27
C VAL A 189 -5.27 -23.85 7.97
N ILE A 190 -5.70 -22.70 7.44
CA ILE A 190 -5.09 -22.10 6.23
C ILE A 190 -3.62 -21.75 6.48
N ALA A 191 -3.30 -21.15 7.64
CA ALA A 191 -1.94 -20.79 8.02
C ALA A 191 -1.02 -22.01 8.15
N LEU A 192 -1.50 -23.11 8.73
CA LEU A 192 -0.78 -24.37 8.81
C LEU A 192 -0.58 -24.97 7.42
N GLY A 193 -1.62 -24.97 6.58
CA GLY A 193 -1.55 -25.47 5.20
C GLY A 193 -0.50 -24.74 4.36
N ILE A 194 -0.48 -23.41 4.40
CA ILE A 194 0.54 -22.65 3.65
C ILE A 194 1.95 -22.84 4.22
N THR A 195 2.08 -23.00 5.53
CA THR A 195 3.37 -23.29 6.18
C THR A 195 3.88 -24.67 5.76
N PHE A 196 3.02 -25.67 5.67
CA PHE A 196 3.37 -27.00 5.16
C PHE A 196 3.82 -26.96 3.70
N LEU A 197 3.09 -26.24 2.83
CA LEU A 197 3.49 -26.04 1.44
C LEU A 197 4.86 -25.36 1.32
N TRP A 198 5.16 -24.41 2.19
CA TRP A 198 6.48 -23.79 2.26
C TRP A 198 7.57 -24.78 2.67
N LEU A 199 7.35 -25.58 3.72
CA LEU A 199 8.30 -26.62 4.13
C LEU A 199 8.55 -27.62 3.00
N TRP A 200 7.51 -27.96 2.22
CA TRP A 200 7.66 -28.78 1.03
C TRP A 200 8.52 -28.11 -0.06
N VAL A 201 8.37 -26.80 -0.29
CA VAL A 201 9.25 -26.03 -1.19
C VAL A 201 10.70 -26.01 -0.69
N VAL A 202 10.91 -25.84 0.62
CA VAL A 202 12.23 -25.88 1.25
C VAL A 202 12.87 -27.27 1.10
N GLN A 203 12.11 -28.34 1.33
CA GLN A 203 12.55 -29.72 1.14
C GLN A 203 12.87 -30.00 -0.34
N TRP A 204 12.02 -29.56 -1.26
CA TRP A 204 12.25 -29.67 -2.69
C TRP A 204 13.57 -29.00 -3.08
N ARG A 205 13.85 -27.80 -2.57
CA ARG A 205 15.08 -27.07 -2.90
C ARG A 205 16.34 -27.67 -2.25
N THR A 206 16.24 -28.26 -1.06
CA THR A 206 17.37 -28.94 -0.39
C THR A 206 17.62 -30.34 -0.95
N SER A 207 16.63 -30.94 -1.62
CA SER A 207 16.78 -32.20 -2.34
C SER A 207 17.68 -32.06 -3.58
N ARG A 208 18.40 -33.15 -3.96
CA ARG A 208 19.47 -33.15 -4.97
C ARG A 208 19.00 -33.08 -6.45
N ALA A 209 17.83 -32.50 -6.78
CA ALA A 209 17.39 -32.27 -8.17
C ALA A 209 16.30 -31.16 -8.26
N PRO A 210 16.18 -30.31 -9.32
CA PRO A 210 16.89 -30.21 -10.61
C PRO A 210 17.53 -28.82 -10.89
N LYS A 211 18.26 -28.71 -12.03
CA LYS A 211 18.85 -27.47 -12.59
C LYS A 211 17.79 -26.66 -13.36
N VAL A 212 16.81 -26.08 -12.68
CA VAL A 212 15.77 -25.27 -13.34
C VAL A 212 16.10 -23.78 -13.27
N ILE A 213 16.05 -23.10 -14.41
CA ILE A 213 16.34 -21.65 -14.53
C ILE A 213 15.37 -20.81 -13.66
N TRP A 214 14.14 -21.29 -13.52
CA TRP A 214 13.04 -20.59 -12.85
C TRP A 214 12.97 -20.82 -11.33
N ARG A 215 13.93 -21.55 -10.76
CA ARG A 215 13.91 -21.96 -9.35
C ARG A 215 13.88 -20.76 -8.39
N CYS A 216 14.68 -19.73 -8.69
CA CYS A 216 14.71 -18.48 -7.92
C CYS A 216 13.35 -17.78 -7.89
N LEU A 217 12.70 -17.73 -9.05
CA LEU A 217 11.39 -17.13 -9.19
C LEU A 217 10.36 -17.87 -8.34
N ILE A 218 10.35 -19.21 -8.41
CA ILE A 218 9.39 -20.04 -7.63
C ILE A 218 9.60 -19.87 -6.13
N ILE A 219 10.83 -19.91 -5.63
CA ILE A 219 11.12 -19.75 -4.19
C ILE A 219 10.72 -18.35 -3.72
N SER A 220 11.05 -17.31 -4.48
CA SER A 220 10.75 -15.93 -4.11
C SER A 220 9.25 -15.65 -4.13
N ALA A 221 8.55 -16.13 -5.17
CA ALA A 221 7.10 -15.99 -5.30
C ALA A 221 6.37 -16.76 -4.19
N SER A 222 6.72 -18.02 -3.97
CA SER A 222 6.11 -18.85 -2.90
C SER A 222 6.39 -18.29 -1.51
N GLY A 223 7.58 -17.75 -1.25
CA GLY A 223 7.90 -17.11 0.03
C GLY A 223 7.11 -15.82 0.26
N THR A 224 6.93 -15.02 -0.80
CA THR A 224 6.05 -13.85 -0.77
C THR A 224 4.59 -14.24 -0.52
N THR A 225 4.11 -15.29 -1.18
CA THR A 225 2.74 -15.82 -0.97
C THR A 225 2.57 -16.36 0.45
N LEU A 226 3.55 -17.11 0.98
CA LEU A 226 3.56 -17.56 2.38
C LEU A 226 3.42 -16.38 3.33
N MET A 227 4.28 -15.38 3.19
CA MET A 227 4.28 -14.19 4.04
C MET A 227 2.93 -13.49 3.98
N TRP A 228 2.40 -13.26 2.77
CA TRP A 228 1.11 -12.61 2.59
C TRP A 228 -0.04 -13.38 3.22
N VAL A 229 -0.13 -14.69 2.99
CA VAL A 229 -1.19 -15.54 3.56
C VAL A 229 -1.09 -15.60 5.08
N LEU A 230 0.11 -15.77 5.65
CA LEU A 230 0.30 -15.76 7.10
C LEU A 230 -0.09 -14.41 7.71
N LEU A 231 0.25 -13.29 7.07
CA LEU A 231 -0.17 -11.97 7.53
C LEU A 231 -1.69 -11.81 7.46
N MET A 232 -2.31 -12.20 6.34
CA MET A 232 -3.76 -12.09 6.12
C MET A 232 -4.60 -13.06 6.97
N THR A 233 -4.00 -14.08 7.56
CA THR A 233 -4.68 -15.05 8.42
C THR A 233 -4.41 -14.78 9.90
N LEU A 234 -3.14 -14.79 10.30
CA LEU A 234 -2.73 -14.72 11.71
C LEU A 234 -2.64 -13.28 12.24
N TRP A 235 -2.24 -12.33 11.40
CA TRP A 235 -1.97 -10.95 11.83
C TRP A 235 -3.05 -9.96 11.43
N LEU A 236 -3.93 -10.29 10.50
CA LEU A 236 -4.96 -9.38 10.00
C LEU A 236 -5.79 -8.72 11.12
N PRO A 237 -6.29 -9.44 12.15
CA PRO A 237 -7.04 -8.78 13.23
C PRO A 237 -6.19 -7.74 13.99
N THR A 238 -4.92 -8.07 14.24
CA THR A 238 -3.98 -7.19 14.94
C THR A 238 -3.62 -5.96 14.10
N ILE A 239 -3.37 -6.15 12.80
CA ILE A 239 -3.09 -5.07 11.84
C ILE A 239 -4.31 -4.15 11.73
N ASN A 240 -5.51 -4.73 11.60
CA ASN A 240 -6.77 -3.99 11.52
C ASN A 240 -6.98 -3.14 12.78
N TYR A 241 -6.78 -3.70 13.98
CA TYR A 241 -6.88 -2.94 15.22
C TYR A 241 -5.87 -1.79 15.29
N ALA A 242 -4.62 -2.05 14.91
CA ALA A 242 -3.56 -1.04 14.97
C ALA A 242 -3.77 0.11 13.96
N LYS A 243 -4.37 -0.18 12.80
CA LYS A 243 -4.54 0.80 11.72
C LYS A 243 -5.90 1.48 11.69
N THR A 244 -6.96 0.85 12.20
CA THR A 244 -8.32 1.39 12.12
C THR A 244 -8.50 2.69 12.92
N TYR A 245 -9.32 3.59 12.39
CA TYR A 245 -9.78 4.78 13.09
C TYR A 245 -11.13 4.59 13.77
N ARG A 246 -11.73 3.40 13.73
CA ARG A 246 -13.09 3.14 14.26
C ARG A 246 -13.28 3.64 15.69
N PHE A 247 -12.40 3.26 16.61
CA PHE A 247 -12.53 3.65 18.03
C PHE A 247 -12.29 5.14 18.26
N VAL A 248 -11.51 5.79 17.40
CA VAL A 248 -11.30 7.25 17.45
C VAL A 248 -12.54 7.96 16.89
N ALA A 249 -13.11 7.43 15.81
CA ALA A 249 -14.35 7.91 15.20
C ALA A 249 -15.54 7.85 16.17
N GLU A 250 -15.69 6.75 16.91
CA GLU A 250 -16.72 6.59 17.95
C GLU A 250 -16.59 7.65 19.05
N ARG A 251 -15.37 7.91 19.54
CA ARG A 251 -15.08 8.94 20.55
C ARG A 251 -15.25 10.35 20.00
N LEU A 252 -14.91 10.58 18.72
CA LEU A 252 -15.15 11.84 18.03
C LEU A 252 -16.65 12.15 17.94
N VAL A 253 -17.49 11.17 17.60
CA VAL A 253 -18.95 11.35 17.56
C VAL A 253 -19.52 11.74 18.92
N GLN A 254 -18.96 11.21 20.01
CA GLN A 254 -19.37 11.56 21.38
C GLN A 254 -18.91 12.97 21.80
N ALA A 255 -17.76 13.42 21.30
CA ALA A 255 -17.20 14.74 21.61
C ALA A 255 -17.71 15.86 20.69
N ALA A 256 -18.16 15.51 19.49
CA ALA A 256 -18.69 16.46 18.52
C ALA A 256 -20.03 17.05 19.01
N PRO A 257 -20.25 18.36 18.87
CA PRO A 257 -21.52 18.97 19.20
C PRO A 257 -22.67 18.36 18.40
N ALA A 258 -23.79 18.03 19.07
CA ALA A 258 -24.95 17.40 18.43
C ALA A 258 -25.57 18.25 17.30
N ASN A 259 -25.38 19.58 17.36
CA ASN A 259 -25.86 20.54 16.35
C ASN A 259 -24.77 20.95 15.35
N ALA A 260 -23.67 20.19 15.24
CA ALA A 260 -22.65 20.47 14.25
C ALA A 260 -23.24 20.37 12.84
N THR A 261 -23.29 21.49 12.13
CA THR A 261 -23.81 21.58 10.75
C THR A 261 -22.72 21.33 9.72
N CYS A 262 -21.47 21.67 10.04
CA CYS A 262 -20.31 21.41 9.19
C CYS A 262 -19.03 21.29 10.02
N ILE A 263 -18.17 20.36 9.62
CA ILE A 263 -16.81 20.19 10.14
C ILE A 263 -15.83 20.23 8.96
N ASP A 264 -14.91 21.19 8.98
CA ASP A 264 -13.85 21.30 7.97
C ASP A 264 -12.85 20.15 8.09
N THR A 265 -12.61 19.46 6.98
CA THR A 265 -11.67 18.33 6.87
C THR A 265 -10.51 18.57 5.91
N SER A 266 -10.36 19.79 5.41
CA SER A 266 -9.39 20.15 4.36
C SER A 266 -7.93 19.78 4.70
N ASN A 267 -7.59 19.60 5.98
CA ASN A 267 -6.25 19.29 6.47
C ASN A 267 -6.05 17.83 6.93
N LEU A 268 -6.99 16.94 6.63
CA LEU A 268 -6.89 15.51 6.95
C LEU A 268 -6.33 14.70 5.79
N GLY A 269 -5.63 13.60 6.12
CA GLY A 269 -5.19 12.65 5.12
C GLY A 269 -6.38 11.86 4.53
N PRO A 270 -6.30 11.40 3.26
CA PRO A 270 -7.40 10.69 2.61
C PRO A 270 -7.81 9.41 3.35
N ALA A 271 -6.87 8.71 4.00
CA ALA A 271 -7.16 7.52 4.79
C ALA A 271 -7.98 7.83 6.07
N GLN A 272 -7.70 8.97 6.72
CA GLN A 272 -8.46 9.43 7.89
C GLN A 272 -9.86 9.87 7.47
N LEU A 273 -9.95 10.70 6.42
CA LEU A 273 -11.21 11.18 5.87
C LEU A 273 -12.12 10.03 5.46
N ALA A 274 -11.59 9.05 4.70
CA ALA A 274 -12.35 7.86 4.29
C ALA A 274 -12.82 7.03 5.49
N SER A 275 -12.00 6.94 6.54
CA SER A 275 -12.39 6.20 7.75
C SER A 275 -13.47 6.95 8.53
N PHE A 276 -13.36 8.27 8.69
CA PHE A 276 -14.38 9.05 9.38
C PHE A 276 -15.68 9.14 8.60
N SER A 277 -15.64 9.25 7.27
CA SER A 277 -16.85 9.21 6.46
C SER A 277 -17.55 7.85 6.51
N TYR A 278 -16.78 6.76 6.68
CA TYR A 278 -17.34 5.42 6.82
C TYR A 278 -17.90 5.13 8.22
N PHE A 279 -17.17 5.50 9.29
CA PHE A 279 -17.54 5.19 10.67
C PHE A 279 -18.41 6.24 11.36
N THR A 280 -18.46 7.48 10.84
CA THR A 280 -19.24 8.57 11.41
C THR A 280 -20.32 9.03 10.45
N ARG A 281 -21.37 9.67 10.99
CA ARG A 281 -22.37 10.41 10.21
C ARG A 281 -22.24 11.92 10.40
N LEU A 282 -21.02 12.38 10.71
CA LEU A 282 -20.75 13.79 10.89
C LEU A 282 -20.79 14.51 9.53
N PRO A 283 -21.24 15.78 9.47
CA PRO A 283 -21.24 16.56 8.24
C PRO A 283 -19.83 17.07 7.94
N LEU A 284 -19.00 16.18 7.41
CA LEU A 284 -17.65 16.48 6.96
C LEU A 284 -17.70 17.20 5.61
N ALA A 285 -16.97 18.31 5.48
CA ALA A 285 -16.84 19.02 4.23
C ALA A 285 -15.46 19.68 4.12
N ASP A 286 -15.00 19.90 2.90
CA ASP A 286 -13.78 20.67 2.64
C ASP A 286 -14.16 22.14 2.45
N ASN A 287 -14.44 22.82 3.56
CA ASN A 287 -14.88 24.21 3.56
C ASN A 287 -14.34 24.98 4.78
N PRO A 288 -13.48 26.00 4.58
CA PRO A 288 -12.85 26.76 5.66
C PRO A 288 -13.81 27.69 6.42
N THR A 289 -15.05 27.84 5.95
CA THR A 289 -16.09 28.64 6.63
C THR A 289 -16.83 27.87 7.70
N CYS A 290 -16.57 26.57 7.85
CA CYS A 290 -17.28 25.75 8.82
C CYS A 290 -16.99 26.15 10.28
N PRO A 291 -17.98 26.02 11.18
CA PRO A 291 -17.86 26.40 12.58
C PRO A 291 -16.93 25.46 13.37
N TYR A 292 -16.67 24.27 12.84
CA TYR A 292 -15.75 23.29 13.43
C TYR A 292 -14.67 22.90 12.44
N VAL A 293 -13.47 22.60 12.94
CA VAL A 293 -12.32 22.20 12.13
C VAL A 293 -11.67 20.98 12.75
N LEU A 294 -11.44 19.94 11.95
CA LEU A 294 -10.75 18.72 12.36
C LEU A 294 -9.34 18.68 11.76
N THR A 295 -8.31 18.65 12.60
CA THR A 295 -6.91 18.67 12.16
C THR A 295 -6.10 17.51 12.71
N HIS A 296 -4.95 17.24 12.09
CA HIS A 296 -4.06 16.12 12.45
C HIS A 296 -2.92 16.50 13.41
N ASN A 297 -2.69 17.80 13.68
CA ASN A 297 -1.70 18.27 14.65
C ASN A 297 -1.94 19.74 15.07
N ALA A 298 -1.17 20.18 16.06
CA ALA A 298 -1.18 21.56 16.56
C ALA A 298 -0.79 22.60 15.50
N SER A 299 0.25 22.29 14.74
CA SER A 299 0.85 23.24 13.79
C SER A 299 -0.07 23.55 12.62
N THR A 300 -0.86 22.58 12.15
CA THR A 300 -1.88 22.80 11.12
C THR A 300 -3.04 23.63 11.66
N ALA A 301 -3.46 23.41 12.90
CA ALA A 301 -4.46 24.25 13.53
C ALA A 301 -3.98 25.70 13.67
N SER A 302 -2.74 25.93 14.11
CA SER A 302 -2.17 27.28 14.19
C SER A 302 -2.00 27.92 12.82
N ALA A 303 -1.58 27.16 11.79
CA ALA A 303 -1.48 27.67 10.43
C ALA A 303 -2.85 28.03 9.86
N PHE A 304 -3.88 27.21 10.11
CA PHE A 304 -5.25 27.50 9.72
C PHE A 304 -5.78 28.78 10.40
N SER A 305 -5.55 28.91 11.72
CA SER A 305 -5.93 30.08 12.51
C SER A 305 -5.26 31.36 11.99
N ALA A 306 -3.96 31.32 11.70
CA ALA A 306 -3.20 32.43 11.15
C ALA A 306 -3.63 32.80 9.72
N LEU A 307 -3.99 31.82 8.89
CA LEU A 307 -4.40 32.05 7.50
C LEU A 307 -5.79 32.69 7.39
N HIS A 308 -6.70 32.33 8.30
CA HIS A 308 -8.11 32.75 8.24
C HIS A 308 -8.47 33.82 9.28
N ASP A 309 -7.50 34.29 10.07
CA ASP A 309 -7.69 35.25 11.16
C ASP A 309 -8.82 34.86 12.13
N LYS A 310 -8.83 33.58 12.52
CA LYS A 310 -9.88 32.96 13.34
C LYS A 310 -9.30 32.43 14.63
N LYS A 311 -9.98 32.65 15.76
CA LYS A 311 -9.62 32.02 17.04
C LYS A 311 -10.18 30.61 17.12
N LEU A 312 -9.34 29.65 17.49
CA LEU A 312 -9.70 28.24 17.62
C LEU A 312 -9.72 27.83 19.09
N LYS A 313 -10.84 27.25 19.53
CA LYS A 313 -10.96 26.63 20.85
C LYS A 313 -10.92 25.11 20.71
N LEU A 314 -9.98 24.47 21.39
CA LEU A 314 -9.87 23.00 21.38
C LEU A 314 -11.06 22.40 22.13
N LEU A 315 -11.84 21.56 21.43
CA LEU A 315 -12.96 20.80 22.02
C LEU A 315 -12.54 19.38 22.39
N TRP A 316 -11.68 18.77 21.57
CA TRP A 316 -11.30 17.37 21.74
C TRP A 316 -9.94 17.10 21.11
N GLU A 317 -9.15 16.27 21.79
CA GLU A 317 -7.87 15.74 21.31
C GLU A 317 -7.81 14.24 21.61
N ASP A 318 -7.47 13.44 20.62
CA ASP A 318 -7.34 11.99 20.76
C ASP A 318 -6.38 11.40 19.73
N ARG A 319 -6.12 10.10 19.84
CA ARG A 319 -5.24 9.34 18.97
C ARG A 319 -5.66 7.89 18.87
N ARG A 320 -5.11 7.20 17.86
CA ARG A 320 -5.19 5.74 17.81
C ARG A 320 -4.33 5.14 18.92
N ALA A 321 -4.82 4.06 19.53
CA ALA A 321 -4.12 3.39 20.63
C ALA A 321 -2.72 2.89 20.24
N ALA A 322 -2.55 2.47 19.00
CA ALA A 322 -1.29 1.95 18.46
C ALA A 322 -0.34 3.03 17.90
N ASP A 323 -0.80 4.27 17.74
CA ASP A 323 -0.02 5.36 17.14
C ASP A 323 0.23 6.47 18.17
N ARG A 324 1.49 6.68 18.55
CA ARG A 324 1.84 7.60 19.64
C ARG A 324 2.02 9.04 19.18
N ASP A 325 2.37 9.21 17.91
CA ASP A 325 2.79 10.50 17.34
C ASP A 325 1.61 11.24 16.72
N GLU A 326 0.62 10.51 16.23
CA GLU A 326 -0.62 11.09 15.69
C GLU A 326 -1.49 11.70 16.80
N ARG A 327 -2.00 12.91 16.57
CA ARG A 327 -2.97 13.58 17.45
C ARG A 327 -4.04 14.30 16.67
N LEU A 328 -5.23 13.69 16.61
CA LEU A 328 -6.40 14.26 15.97
C LEU A 328 -7.06 15.25 16.92
N ARG A 329 -7.49 16.40 16.38
CA ARG A 329 -8.00 17.51 17.18
C ARG A 329 -9.20 18.15 16.54
N LEU A 330 -10.27 18.29 17.32
CA LEU A 330 -11.46 19.02 16.93
C LEU A 330 -11.43 20.40 17.59
N TYR A 331 -11.57 21.43 16.77
CA TYR A 331 -11.62 22.82 17.18
C TYR A 331 -12.98 23.43 16.86
N GLU A 332 -13.43 24.34 17.73
CA GLU A 332 -14.51 25.29 17.47
C GLU A 332 -13.90 26.61 17.01
N VAL A 333 -14.43 27.13 15.91
CA VAL A 333 -14.08 28.45 15.38
C VAL A 333 -14.89 29.49 16.14
N ILE A 334 -14.21 30.34 16.89
CA ILE A 334 -14.84 31.49 17.54
C ILE A 334 -14.83 32.65 16.53
N PRO A 335 -16.00 33.10 16.04
CA PRO A 335 -16.08 34.33 15.28
C PRO A 335 -15.68 35.50 16.19
N GLU A 336 -14.84 36.41 15.69
CA GLU A 336 -14.46 37.63 16.41
C GLU A 336 -15.64 38.57 16.67
#